data_AF-A0AA43ALV3-F1
#
_entry.id   AF-A0AA43ALV3-F1
#
_cell.length_a   1.000
_cell.length_b   1.000
_cell.length_c   1.000
_cell.angle_alpha   90.00
_cell.angle_beta   90.00
_cell.angle_gamma   90.00
#
_symmetry.space_group_name_H-M   'P 1'
#
loop_
_entity.id
_entity.type
_entity.pdbx_description
1 polymer ?
#
loop_
_entity_poly.entity_id
_entity_poly.type
_entity_poly.pdbx_seq_one_letter_code
_entity_poly.pdbx_strand_id
1 'polypeptide(L)'
;MVFLRRLTLHRFVKAHPPSRQVSPAPRELVSAYEGVVPASLLELWRRKGLGFYGDLQLALIDPRPWQPVLDRWIVSPPDTVRRVPIALTPFGTLLYYRKLTESDEDVVYIDPVSKRTGDLAWSLDDFFNELLCEQEALESLISPALVRTAREECEALAPGEVYEVDQMLLSMQMLRIARVDGLDMHRRLRDAVDPPKPKAGKPTTVAHALPVGHLSMFEGIATGPGLAGLYLSSYIDWHRLLALLPSGQYRLLFWRILHETFERTEIRVYSGCYEISGNSAGDDIVSLDVTLRSYSLGSDANDDELVAMHADETTFLLRTNELEDMATAIGGRDVMGRSEHYFRRVTLDDPFVEEPSDGRAASSFTNLPHALRALIHVAPLLATITHVGDPDPDEECEGEGTVMCTLNLGEDDGLRMNMPLYSPGNASRQLKGWVWDMAPRACKAGITYRRGDDGVIECGPMVGDVLTTRAPDR
;
A
#
# COMPACT_ATOMS: atom_id res chain seq x y z
N MET A 1 -1.81 18.42 -63.17
CA MET A 1 -0.97 17.37 -62.55
C MET A 1 -1.16 17.50 -61.04
N VAL A 2 -2.01 16.66 -60.44
CA VAL A 2 -2.25 16.70 -58.98
C VAL A 2 -1.13 15.91 -58.33
N PHE A 3 -0.17 16.59 -57.70
CA PHE A 3 0.81 15.92 -56.85
C PHE A 3 0.05 15.26 -55.70
N LEU A 4 -0.08 13.93 -55.72
CA LEU A 4 -0.54 13.16 -54.57
C LEU A 4 0.48 13.35 -53.44
N ARG A 5 0.19 14.29 -52.52
CA ARG A 5 1.00 14.53 -51.33
C ARG A 5 1.07 13.22 -50.54
N ARG A 6 2.28 12.67 -50.36
CA ARG A 6 2.53 11.42 -49.62
C ARG A 6 2.02 11.59 -48.18
N LEU A 7 1.35 10.57 -47.66
CA LEU A 7 0.85 10.55 -46.28
C LEU A 7 2.02 10.72 -45.30
N THR A 8 1.83 11.49 -44.22
CA THR A 8 2.83 11.64 -43.16
C THR A 8 3.17 10.29 -42.50
N LEU A 9 2.16 9.49 -42.18
CA LEU A 9 2.31 8.14 -41.62
C LEU A 9 2.47 7.05 -42.70
N HIS A 10 3.14 7.35 -43.82
CA HIS A 10 3.22 6.42 -44.95
C HIS A 10 4.02 5.15 -44.64
N ARG A 11 5.04 5.22 -43.77
CA ARG A 11 5.83 4.04 -43.40
C ARG A 11 4.95 3.03 -42.67
N PHE A 12 4.16 3.49 -41.71
CA PHE A 12 3.14 2.69 -41.03
C PHE A 12 2.20 2.01 -42.03
N VAL A 13 1.54 2.77 -42.91
CA VAL A 13 0.55 2.21 -43.85
C VAL A 13 1.18 1.23 -44.84
N LYS A 14 2.46 1.39 -45.16
CA LYS A 14 3.19 0.46 -46.03
C LYS A 14 3.51 -0.85 -45.29
N ALA A 15 3.93 -0.77 -44.03
CA ALA A 15 4.24 -1.94 -43.20
C ALA A 15 2.96 -2.70 -42.81
N HIS A 16 1.90 -1.96 -42.47
CA HIS A 16 0.62 -2.47 -41.99
C HIS A 16 -0.50 -1.94 -42.87
N PRO A 17 -0.81 -2.60 -44.00
CA PRO A 17 -1.88 -2.14 -44.87
C PRO A 17 -3.25 -2.23 -44.17
N PRO A 18 -4.17 -1.28 -44.41
CA PRO A 18 -5.53 -1.37 -43.87
C PRO A 18 -6.26 -2.58 -44.45
N SER A 19 -7.01 -3.27 -43.60
CA SER A 19 -7.88 -4.36 -44.04
C SER A 19 -9.00 -3.86 -44.96
N ARG A 20 -9.65 -4.78 -45.68
CA ARG A 20 -10.74 -4.45 -46.62
C ARG A 20 -11.96 -3.80 -45.96
N GLN A 21 -12.12 -3.97 -44.65
CA GLN A 21 -13.23 -3.42 -43.88
C GLN A 21 -12.98 -1.99 -43.39
N VAL A 22 -11.74 -1.50 -43.49
CA VAL A 22 -11.38 -0.15 -43.09
C VAL A 22 -11.98 0.84 -44.09
N SER A 23 -12.68 1.84 -43.57
CA SER A 23 -13.26 2.93 -44.36
C SER A 23 -12.89 4.29 -43.76
N PRO A 24 -12.67 5.32 -44.60
CA PRO A 24 -12.33 6.66 -44.14
C PRO A 24 -13.24 7.15 -43.01
N ALA A 25 -12.64 7.79 -42.01
CA ALA A 25 -13.38 8.30 -40.88
C ALA A 25 -14.42 9.37 -41.31
N PRO A 26 -15.60 9.41 -40.66
CA PRO A 26 -16.58 10.47 -40.90
C PRO A 26 -15.96 11.86 -40.70
N ARG A 27 -16.34 12.83 -41.53
CA ARG A 27 -15.83 14.21 -41.42
C ARG A 27 -16.06 14.81 -40.04
N GLU A 28 -17.21 14.53 -39.45
CA GLU A 28 -17.58 14.97 -38.11
C GLU A 28 -16.59 14.48 -37.06
N LEU A 29 -16.14 13.23 -37.15
CA LEU A 29 -15.12 12.67 -36.26
C LEU A 29 -13.79 13.39 -36.46
N VAL A 30 -13.35 13.54 -37.71
CA VAL A 30 -12.05 14.20 -38.01
C VAL A 30 -12.05 15.64 -37.48
N SER A 31 -13.13 16.39 -37.70
CA SER A 31 -13.26 17.78 -37.23
C SER A 31 -13.33 17.89 -35.70
N ALA A 32 -13.94 16.93 -35.01
CA ALA A 32 -14.00 16.93 -33.54
C ALA A 32 -12.62 16.80 -32.88
N TYR A 33 -11.63 16.24 -33.59
CA TYR A 33 -10.27 16.03 -33.08
C TYR A 33 -9.23 16.95 -33.74
N GLU A 34 -9.64 17.94 -34.54
CA GLU A 34 -8.74 18.97 -35.07
C GLU A 34 -8.13 19.79 -33.93
N GLY A 35 -6.79 19.87 -33.89
CA GLY A 35 -6.05 20.53 -32.80
C GLY A 35 -6.01 19.75 -31.47
N VAL A 36 -6.67 18.59 -31.41
CA VAL A 36 -6.68 17.70 -30.22
C VAL A 36 -5.63 16.61 -30.34
N VAL A 37 -5.45 16.06 -31.54
CA VAL A 37 -4.40 15.08 -31.88
C VAL A 37 -3.55 15.61 -33.04
N PRO A 38 -2.33 15.08 -33.23
CA PRO A 38 -1.47 15.43 -34.35
C PRO A 38 -2.15 15.32 -35.72
N ALA A 39 -1.85 16.27 -36.61
CA ALA A 39 -2.44 16.35 -37.94
C ALA A 39 -2.14 15.10 -38.80
N SER A 40 -1.04 14.40 -38.52
CA SER A 40 -0.64 13.13 -39.13
C SER A 40 -1.65 12.01 -38.89
N LEU A 41 -2.17 11.89 -37.65
CA LEU A 41 -3.23 10.93 -37.30
C LEU A 41 -4.55 11.29 -37.99
N LEU A 42 -4.92 12.57 -38.00
CA LEU A 42 -6.12 13.04 -38.71
C LEU A 42 -6.03 12.81 -40.23
N GLU A 43 -4.83 12.95 -40.81
CA GLU A 43 -4.58 12.62 -42.22
C GLU A 43 -4.81 11.13 -42.48
N LEU A 44 -4.32 10.26 -41.59
CA LEU A 44 -4.51 8.81 -41.66
C LEU A 44 -5.99 8.43 -41.56
N TRP A 45 -6.72 8.96 -40.57
CA TRP A 45 -8.16 8.74 -40.42
C TRP A 45 -8.95 9.20 -41.64
N ARG A 46 -8.62 10.38 -42.18
CA ARG A 46 -9.32 10.96 -43.34
C ARG A 46 -9.08 10.17 -44.63
N ARG A 47 -7.88 9.62 -44.83
CA ARG A 47 -7.50 8.97 -46.10
C ARG A 47 -7.62 7.46 -46.09
N LYS A 48 -7.41 6.82 -44.94
CA LYS A 48 -7.41 5.36 -44.80
C LYS A 48 -8.57 4.93 -43.94
N GLY A 49 -8.70 5.48 -42.74
CA GLY A 49 -9.84 5.20 -41.87
C GLY A 49 -9.53 4.46 -40.58
N LEU A 50 -10.60 3.99 -39.94
CA LEU A 50 -10.56 3.23 -38.69
C LEU A 50 -10.85 1.75 -38.94
N GLY A 51 -10.31 0.88 -38.09
CA GLY A 51 -10.39 -0.58 -38.21
C GLY A 51 -9.00 -1.24 -38.21
N PHE A 52 -8.92 -2.49 -38.68
CA PHE A 52 -7.70 -3.30 -38.58
C PHE A 52 -6.63 -2.96 -39.61
N TYR A 53 -5.38 -2.90 -39.15
CA TYR A 53 -4.16 -2.71 -39.93
C TYR A 53 -3.20 -3.88 -39.72
N GLY A 54 -2.61 -4.37 -40.82
CA GLY A 54 -1.63 -5.46 -40.80
C GLY A 54 -2.19 -6.82 -40.39
N ASP A 55 -1.33 -7.85 -40.46
CA ASP A 55 -1.70 -9.24 -40.16
C ASP A 55 -1.89 -9.49 -38.66
N LEU A 56 -1.28 -8.64 -37.82
CA LEU A 56 -1.47 -8.66 -36.38
C LEU A 56 -2.73 -7.93 -35.91
N GLN A 57 -3.64 -7.52 -36.80
CA GLN A 57 -4.96 -6.95 -36.44
C GLN A 57 -4.91 -5.80 -35.42
N LEU A 58 -3.93 -4.90 -35.52
CA LEU A 58 -3.94 -3.64 -34.75
C LEU A 58 -5.14 -2.80 -35.21
N ALA A 59 -6.04 -2.45 -34.29
CA ALA A 59 -7.26 -1.72 -34.60
C ALA A 59 -7.10 -0.22 -34.29
N LEU A 60 -7.25 0.64 -35.30
CA LEU A 60 -7.50 2.06 -35.05
C LEU A 60 -8.97 2.26 -34.70
N ILE A 61 -9.23 2.96 -33.60
CA ILE A 61 -10.57 3.05 -33.01
C ILE A 61 -11.15 4.46 -33.09
N ASP A 62 -12.48 4.54 -33.05
CA ASP A 62 -13.17 5.79 -32.74
C ASP A 62 -12.92 6.10 -31.25
N PRO A 63 -12.34 7.24 -30.88
CA PRO A 63 -12.04 7.51 -29.48
C PRO A 63 -13.29 7.73 -28.62
N ARG A 64 -14.43 8.11 -29.21
CA ARG A 64 -15.62 8.57 -28.46
C ARG A 64 -16.22 7.50 -27.53
N PRO A 65 -16.43 6.24 -27.96
CA PRO A 65 -16.92 5.19 -27.06
C PRO A 65 -15.88 4.75 -26.02
N TRP A 66 -14.60 4.97 -26.31
CA TRP A 66 -13.47 4.53 -25.49
C TRP A 66 -13.02 5.56 -24.46
N GLN A 67 -13.37 6.84 -24.64
CA GLN A 67 -13.00 7.90 -23.71
C GLN A 67 -13.47 7.60 -22.27
N PRO A 68 -14.74 7.23 -21.99
CA PRO A 68 -15.17 6.93 -20.63
C PRO A 68 -14.46 5.72 -20.01
N VAL A 69 -14.02 4.77 -20.85
CA VAL A 69 -13.24 3.61 -20.41
C VAL A 69 -11.86 4.07 -19.97
N LEU A 70 -11.17 4.86 -20.78
CA LEU A 70 -9.85 5.42 -20.46
C LEU A 70 -9.89 6.25 -19.18
N ASP A 71 -10.88 7.13 -19.05
CA ASP A 71 -11.05 8.01 -17.88
C ASP A 71 -11.29 7.20 -16.59
N ARG A 72 -11.94 6.03 -16.68
CA ARG A 72 -12.17 5.17 -15.50
C ARG A 72 -10.92 4.38 -15.09
N TRP A 73 -10.04 4.06 -16.04
CA TRP A 73 -8.78 3.38 -15.75
C TRP A 73 -7.73 4.31 -15.14
N ILE A 74 -7.75 5.61 -15.48
CA ILE A 74 -6.75 6.58 -15.02
C ILE A 74 -7.34 7.47 -13.91
N VAL A 75 -6.91 7.24 -12.66
CA VAL A 75 -7.42 7.93 -11.45
C VAL A 75 -6.99 9.41 -11.37
N SER A 76 -6.03 9.86 -12.19
CA SER A 76 -5.61 11.26 -12.23
C SER A 76 -6.70 12.16 -12.81
N PRO A 77 -6.95 13.37 -12.24
CA PRO A 77 -8.03 14.25 -12.65
C PRO A 77 -8.05 14.48 -14.18
N PRO A 78 -9.21 14.39 -14.85
CA PRO A 78 -9.34 14.49 -16.31
C PRO A 78 -8.72 15.76 -16.92
N ASP A 79 -8.65 16.84 -16.13
CA ASP A 79 -8.28 18.18 -16.61
C ASP A 79 -6.77 18.46 -16.56
N THR A 80 -5.95 17.54 -16.06
CA THR A 80 -4.49 17.76 -15.91
C THR A 80 -3.71 17.52 -17.19
N VAL A 81 -4.10 16.51 -17.97
CA VAL A 81 -3.42 16.09 -19.20
C VAL A 81 -4.49 15.58 -20.15
N ARG A 82 -4.53 16.11 -21.38
CA ARG A 82 -5.51 15.65 -22.38
C ARG A 82 -5.10 14.29 -22.92
N ARG A 83 -6.02 13.32 -22.89
CA ARG A 83 -5.79 11.92 -23.29
C ARG A 83 -6.81 11.51 -24.34
N VAL A 84 -6.36 10.80 -25.38
CA VAL A 84 -7.22 10.34 -26.47
C VAL A 84 -6.93 8.88 -26.77
N PRO A 85 -7.88 7.94 -26.61
CA PRO A 85 -7.69 6.56 -27.03
C PRO A 85 -7.63 6.48 -28.56
N ILE A 86 -6.58 5.86 -29.11
CA ILE A 86 -6.29 5.89 -30.56
C ILE A 86 -6.28 4.50 -31.20
N ALA A 87 -5.93 3.45 -30.45
CA ALA A 87 -5.84 2.10 -30.99
C ALA A 87 -6.05 1.01 -29.92
N LEU A 88 -6.36 -0.20 -30.39
CA LEU A 88 -6.40 -1.43 -29.61
C LEU A 88 -5.53 -2.49 -30.25
N THR A 89 -4.81 -3.22 -29.41
CA THR A 89 -4.22 -4.50 -29.82
C THR A 89 -5.32 -5.58 -29.92
N PRO A 90 -5.05 -6.71 -30.60
CA PRO A 90 -5.98 -7.84 -30.64
C PRO A 90 -6.37 -8.41 -29.28
N PHE A 91 -5.58 -8.15 -28.23
CA PHE A 91 -5.82 -8.66 -26.87
C PHE A 91 -6.40 -7.60 -25.93
N GLY A 92 -6.88 -6.48 -26.48
CA GLY A 92 -7.52 -5.42 -25.72
C GLY A 92 -6.57 -4.57 -24.87
N THR A 93 -5.27 -4.55 -25.18
CA THR A 93 -4.42 -3.45 -24.69
C THR A 93 -4.83 -2.17 -25.40
N LEU A 94 -5.22 -1.15 -24.62
CA LEU A 94 -5.67 0.15 -25.08
C LEU A 94 -4.47 1.10 -25.23
N LEU A 95 -4.29 1.63 -26.44
CA LEU A 95 -3.25 2.58 -26.78
C LEU A 95 -3.86 3.98 -26.87
N TYR A 96 -3.25 4.94 -26.20
CA TYR A 96 -3.76 6.30 -26.14
C TYR A 96 -2.66 7.35 -26.23
N TYR A 97 -3.01 8.46 -26.86
CA TYR A 97 -2.21 9.65 -26.99
C TYR A 97 -2.35 10.54 -25.74
N ARG A 98 -1.25 11.14 -25.25
CA ARG A 98 -1.31 12.23 -24.28
C ARG A 98 -0.71 13.50 -24.85
N LYS A 99 -1.40 14.62 -24.64
CA LYS A 99 -0.85 15.97 -24.81
C LYS A 99 -0.38 16.46 -23.43
N LEU A 100 0.93 16.38 -23.18
CA LEU A 100 1.53 16.70 -21.88
C LEU A 100 1.64 18.21 -21.68
N THR A 101 2.11 18.92 -22.72
CA THR A 101 2.25 20.37 -22.76
C THR A 101 1.85 20.89 -24.15
N GLU A 102 1.99 22.18 -24.43
CA GLU A 102 1.77 22.72 -25.78
C GLU A 102 2.70 22.09 -26.83
N SER A 103 3.94 21.78 -26.45
CA SER A 103 4.94 21.17 -27.34
C SER A 103 5.06 19.66 -27.18
N ASP A 104 4.85 19.14 -25.97
CA ASP A 104 5.21 17.78 -25.62
C ASP A 104 4.01 16.84 -25.68
N GLU A 105 4.27 15.62 -26.11
CA GLU A 105 3.29 14.56 -26.28
C GLU A 105 3.94 13.19 -26.10
N ASP A 106 3.11 12.17 -25.93
CA ASP A 106 3.54 10.79 -25.98
C ASP A 106 2.40 9.84 -26.36
N VAL A 107 2.74 8.57 -26.53
CA VAL A 107 1.81 7.47 -26.68
C VAL A 107 2.09 6.45 -25.59
N VAL A 108 1.03 5.98 -24.93
CA VAL A 108 1.06 5.09 -23.77
C VAL A 108 0.10 3.93 -23.99
N TYR A 109 0.31 2.84 -23.27
CA TYR A 109 -0.65 1.74 -23.22
C TYR A 109 -1.20 1.48 -21.81
N ILE A 110 -2.40 0.93 -21.76
CA ILE A 110 -2.97 0.24 -20.60
C ILE A 110 -3.37 -1.17 -21.03
N ASP A 111 -2.78 -2.16 -20.39
CA ASP A 111 -3.22 -3.55 -20.48
C ASP A 111 -4.12 -3.87 -19.29
N PRO A 112 -5.44 -3.98 -19.49
CA PRO A 112 -6.39 -4.23 -18.40
C PRO A 112 -6.27 -5.67 -17.84
N VAL A 113 -5.67 -6.60 -18.60
CA VAL A 113 -5.53 -8.00 -18.22
C VAL A 113 -4.33 -8.19 -17.31
N SER A 114 -3.15 -7.69 -17.72
CA SER A 114 -1.93 -7.75 -16.89
C SER A 114 -1.82 -6.61 -15.87
N LYS A 115 -2.74 -5.64 -15.90
CA LYS A 115 -2.75 -4.44 -15.05
C LYS A 115 -1.47 -3.60 -15.20
N ARG A 116 -0.89 -3.60 -16.40
CA ARG A 116 0.33 -2.86 -16.71
C ARG A 116 0.04 -1.61 -17.52
N THR A 117 0.89 -0.62 -17.34
CA THR A 117 0.94 0.58 -18.16
C THR A 117 2.39 0.98 -18.38
N GLY A 118 2.65 1.71 -19.45
CA GLY A 118 3.99 2.18 -19.78
C GLY A 118 3.98 3.07 -21.01
N ASP A 119 5.00 3.92 -21.09
CA ASP A 119 5.22 4.82 -22.22
C ASP A 119 5.78 4.03 -23.39
N LEU A 120 5.28 4.30 -24.60
CA LEU A 120 5.68 3.63 -25.83
C LEU A 120 6.60 4.52 -26.67
N ALA A 121 6.21 5.77 -26.89
CA ALA A 121 7.00 6.72 -27.68
C ALA A 121 6.70 8.16 -27.26
N TRP A 122 7.68 9.05 -27.43
CA TRP A 122 7.60 10.48 -27.12
C TRP A 122 7.03 11.35 -28.25
N SER A 123 6.52 10.71 -29.31
CA SER A 123 5.74 11.39 -30.35
C SER A 123 4.78 10.41 -31.02
N LEU A 124 3.66 10.93 -31.51
CA LEU A 124 2.71 10.09 -32.26
C LEU A 124 3.31 9.59 -33.57
N ASP A 125 4.11 10.42 -34.23
CA ASP A 125 4.70 10.08 -35.52
C ASP A 125 5.74 8.97 -35.39
N ASP A 126 6.57 9.01 -34.34
CA ASP A 126 7.56 7.95 -34.06
C ASP A 126 6.86 6.66 -33.63
N PHE A 127 5.79 6.75 -32.83
CA PHE A 127 4.97 5.59 -32.50
C PHE A 127 4.51 4.85 -33.76
N PHE A 128 3.93 5.56 -34.73
CA PHE A 128 3.41 4.93 -35.96
C PHE A 128 4.51 4.53 -36.94
N ASN A 129 5.46 5.41 -37.23
CA ASN A 129 6.45 5.19 -38.30
C ASN A 129 7.70 4.45 -37.83
N GLU A 130 8.00 4.39 -36.54
CA GLU A 130 9.18 3.72 -35.99
C GLU A 130 8.75 2.51 -35.17
N LEU A 131 8.17 2.71 -33.99
CA LEU A 131 7.86 1.64 -33.04
C LEU A 131 6.97 0.56 -33.64
N LEU A 132 5.83 0.94 -34.23
CA LEU A 132 4.93 -0.04 -34.86
C LEU A 132 5.53 -0.68 -36.12
N CYS A 133 6.56 -0.08 -36.72
CA CYS A 133 7.21 -0.61 -37.93
C CYS A 133 8.45 -1.47 -37.63
N GLU A 134 8.91 -1.48 -36.38
CA GLU A 134 10.01 -2.31 -35.91
C GLU A 134 9.48 -3.63 -35.39
N GLN A 135 10.01 -4.73 -35.93
CA GLN A 135 9.47 -6.06 -35.65
C GLN A 135 9.53 -6.41 -34.17
N GLU A 136 10.71 -6.27 -33.54
CA GLU A 136 10.90 -6.60 -32.12
C GLU A 136 10.01 -5.76 -31.20
N ALA A 137 9.90 -4.45 -31.49
CA ALA A 137 9.05 -3.55 -30.73
C ALA A 137 7.56 -3.90 -30.88
N LEU A 138 7.08 -4.19 -32.09
CA LEU A 138 5.71 -4.60 -32.33
C LEU A 138 5.40 -5.97 -31.69
N GLU A 139 6.32 -6.93 -31.75
CA GLU A 139 6.16 -8.27 -31.17
C GLU A 139 6.11 -8.23 -29.63
N SER A 140 6.80 -7.26 -29.02
CA SER A 140 6.70 -7.01 -27.58
C SER A 140 5.31 -6.52 -27.16
N LEU A 141 4.60 -5.82 -28.05
CA LEU A 141 3.25 -5.30 -27.80
C LEU A 141 2.17 -6.30 -28.20
N ILE A 142 2.38 -7.07 -29.27
CA ILE A 142 1.45 -8.04 -29.83
C ILE A 142 2.20 -9.32 -30.17
N SER A 143 2.05 -10.36 -29.34
CA SER A 143 2.67 -11.66 -29.58
C SER A 143 2.13 -12.33 -30.86
N PRO A 144 2.96 -12.51 -31.91
CA PRO A 144 2.50 -13.14 -33.16
C PRO A 144 2.10 -14.60 -32.97
N ALA A 145 2.80 -15.30 -32.08
CA ALA A 145 2.49 -16.69 -31.75
C ALA A 145 1.09 -16.79 -31.16
N LEU A 146 0.74 -15.89 -30.23
CA LEU A 146 -0.57 -15.88 -29.59
C LEU A 146 -1.67 -15.46 -30.57
N VAL A 147 -1.42 -14.49 -31.47
CA VAL A 147 -2.38 -14.11 -32.53
C VAL A 147 -2.66 -15.28 -33.45
N ARG A 148 -1.64 -16.05 -33.85
CA ARG A 148 -1.81 -17.24 -34.68
C ARG A 148 -2.69 -18.28 -33.98
N THR A 149 -2.40 -18.61 -32.73
CA THR A 149 -3.21 -19.55 -31.95
C THR A 149 -4.64 -19.06 -31.78
N ALA A 150 -4.83 -17.78 -31.45
CA ALA A 150 -6.15 -17.17 -31.31
C ALA A 150 -6.99 -17.29 -32.60
N ARG A 151 -6.37 -17.07 -33.76
CA ARG A 151 -7.03 -17.20 -35.06
C ARG A 151 -7.38 -18.65 -35.41
N GLU A 152 -6.53 -19.60 -35.03
CA GLU A 152 -6.79 -21.03 -35.24
C GLU A 152 -7.97 -21.52 -34.37
N GLU A 153 -8.07 -21.05 -33.13
CA GLU A 153 -9.15 -21.45 -32.21
C GLU A 153 -10.45 -20.68 -32.40
N CYS A 154 -10.38 -19.38 -32.70
CA CYS A 154 -11.51 -18.47 -32.61
C CYS A 154 -11.81 -17.69 -33.90
N GLU A 155 -11.12 -17.98 -35.01
CA GLU A 155 -11.20 -17.23 -36.26
C GLU A 155 -10.76 -15.76 -36.13
N ALA A 156 -10.83 -14.98 -37.21
CA ALA A 156 -10.46 -13.56 -37.21
C ALA A 156 -11.45 -12.67 -36.45
N LEU A 157 -10.94 -11.63 -35.78
CA LEU A 157 -11.75 -10.60 -35.11
C LEU A 157 -12.63 -9.80 -36.08
N ALA A 158 -13.87 -9.53 -35.67
CA ALA A 158 -14.73 -8.51 -36.27
C ALA A 158 -14.48 -7.12 -35.65
N PRO A 159 -14.94 -6.02 -36.26
CA PRO A 159 -14.79 -4.68 -35.70
C PRO A 159 -15.37 -4.57 -34.28
N GLY A 160 -14.54 -4.11 -33.33
CA GLY A 160 -14.91 -3.97 -31.91
C GLY A 160 -14.59 -5.20 -31.05
N GLU A 161 -14.23 -6.33 -31.66
CA GLU A 161 -13.85 -7.54 -30.93
C GLU A 161 -12.37 -7.56 -30.57
N VAL A 162 -12.06 -8.26 -29.48
CA VAL A 162 -10.72 -8.62 -29.03
C VAL A 162 -10.69 -10.09 -28.62
N TYR A 163 -9.50 -10.68 -28.60
CA TYR A 163 -9.24 -11.98 -28.00
C TYR A 163 -8.98 -11.81 -26.50
N GLU A 164 -9.82 -12.41 -25.68
CA GLU A 164 -9.58 -12.53 -24.25
C GLU A 164 -8.91 -13.87 -23.95
N VAL A 165 -7.77 -13.79 -23.23
CA VAL A 165 -7.03 -14.96 -22.76
C VAL A 165 -7.33 -15.17 -21.29
N ASP A 166 -7.74 -16.38 -20.92
CA ASP A 166 -7.92 -16.76 -19.52
C ASP A 166 -6.56 -16.81 -18.79
N GLN A 167 -6.27 -15.79 -17.98
CA GLN A 167 -5.03 -15.67 -17.21
C GLN A 167 -4.81 -16.83 -16.21
N MET A 168 -5.88 -17.38 -15.63
CA MET A 168 -5.75 -18.49 -14.68
C MET A 168 -5.29 -19.76 -15.39
N LEU A 169 -5.90 -20.05 -16.54
CA LEU A 169 -5.52 -21.20 -17.34
C LEU A 169 -4.13 -21.02 -17.96
N LEU A 170 -3.79 -19.81 -18.43
CA LEU A 170 -2.47 -19.51 -18.99
C LEU A 170 -1.36 -19.82 -17.97
N SER A 171 -1.59 -19.49 -16.70
CA SER A 171 -0.68 -19.79 -15.59
C SER A 171 -0.54 -21.30 -15.31
N MET A 172 -1.57 -22.08 -15.65
CA MET A 172 -1.60 -23.55 -15.57
C MET A 172 -1.13 -24.23 -16.86
N GLN A 173 -0.49 -23.50 -17.79
CA GLN A 173 -0.09 -23.98 -19.12
C GLN A 173 -1.25 -24.50 -19.99
N MET A 174 -2.48 -24.09 -19.67
CA MET A 174 -3.68 -24.35 -20.47
C MET A 174 -4.09 -23.06 -21.17
N LEU A 175 -4.35 -23.10 -22.47
CA LEU A 175 -4.77 -21.92 -23.19
C LEU A 175 -6.27 -21.98 -23.46
N ARG A 176 -7.00 -20.93 -23.05
CA ARG A 176 -8.37 -20.71 -23.46
C ARG A 176 -8.49 -19.28 -23.98
N ILE A 177 -8.85 -19.18 -25.25
CA ILE A 177 -9.06 -17.91 -25.93
C ILE A 177 -10.55 -17.80 -26.29
N ALA A 178 -11.11 -16.60 -26.16
CA ALA A 178 -12.45 -16.29 -26.63
C ALA A 178 -12.46 -14.95 -27.36
N ARG A 179 -13.33 -14.82 -28.38
CA ARG A 179 -13.70 -13.51 -28.92
C ARG A 179 -14.71 -12.85 -28.00
N VAL A 180 -14.45 -11.61 -27.63
CA VAL A 180 -15.34 -10.80 -26.79
C VAL A 180 -15.43 -9.39 -27.35
N ASP A 181 -16.49 -8.67 -27.01
CA ASP A 181 -16.55 -7.22 -27.23
C ASP A 181 -15.51 -6.51 -26.35
N GLY A 182 -14.65 -5.69 -26.95
CA GLY A 182 -13.56 -5.04 -26.24
C GLY A 182 -14.03 -4.04 -25.19
N LEU A 183 -15.11 -3.30 -25.44
CA LEU A 183 -15.64 -2.34 -24.46
C LEU A 183 -16.21 -3.06 -23.24
N ASP A 184 -16.97 -4.13 -23.46
CA ASP A 184 -17.54 -4.92 -22.39
C ASP A 184 -16.47 -5.66 -21.58
N MET A 185 -15.41 -6.15 -22.25
CA MET A 185 -14.23 -6.70 -21.57
C MET A 185 -13.60 -5.66 -20.62
N HIS A 186 -13.29 -4.46 -21.11
CA HIS A 186 -12.71 -3.40 -20.27
C HIS A 186 -13.62 -2.98 -19.12
N ARG A 187 -14.94 -2.88 -19.36
CA ARG A 187 -15.92 -2.55 -18.32
C ARG A 187 -15.92 -3.61 -17.22
N ARG A 188 -16.02 -4.88 -17.60
CA ARG A 188 -16.01 -6.01 -16.65
C ARG A 188 -14.71 -6.07 -15.85
N LEU A 189 -13.56 -5.94 -16.51
CA LEU A 189 -12.26 -5.97 -15.83
C LEU A 189 -12.10 -4.79 -14.87
N ARG A 190 -12.61 -3.61 -15.25
CA ARG A 190 -12.60 -2.43 -14.37
C ARG A 190 -13.56 -2.59 -13.19
N ASP A 191 -14.77 -3.10 -13.42
CA ASP A 191 -15.75 -3.39 -12.37
C ASP A 191 -15.18 -4.32 -11.29
N ALA A 192 -14.35 -5.28 -11.69
CA ALA A 192 -13.73 -6.25 -10.78
C ALA A 192 -12.62 -5.66 -9.89
N VAL A 193 -12.09 -4.46 -10.21
CA VAL A 193 -11.02 -3.79 -9.45
C VAL A 193 -11.45 -2.44 -8.87
N ASP A 194 -12.67 -1.98 -9.16
CA ASP A 194 -13.23 -0.81 -8.49
C ASP A 194 -13.42 -1.15 -7.00
N PRO A 195 -13.04 -0.23 -6.09
CA PRO A 195 -13.23 -0.46 -4.67
C PRO A 195 -14.72 -0.72 -4.40
N PRO A 196 -15.06 -1.72 -3.55
CA PRO A 196 -16.43 -2.03 -3.23
C PRO A 196 -17.13 -0.77 -2.73
N LYS A 197 -18.35 -0.53 -3.20
CA LYS A 197 -19.13 0.63 -2.76
C LYS A 197 -19.21 0.63 -1.22
N PRO A 198 -19.04 1.79 -0.56
CA PRO A 198 -19.23 1.90 0.87
C PRO A 198 -20.57 1.29 1.28
N LYS A 199 -20.53 0.29 2.15
CA LYS A 199 -21.74 -0.36 2.69
C LYS A 199 -22.22 0.34 3.96
N ALA A 200 -21.33 1.07 4.62
CA ALA A 200 -21.62 1.87 5.79
C ALA A 200 -20.98 3.27 5.67
N GLY A 201 -21.41 4.20 6.53
CA GLY A 201 -20.78 5.51 6.64
C GLY A 201 -19.42 5.42 7.35
N LYS A 202 -18.48 6.27 6.93
CA LYS A 202 -17.24 6.51 7.66
C LYS A 202 -17.58 7.01 9.08
N PRO A 203 -17.02 6.41 10.15
CA PRO A 203 -17.28 6.89 11.51
C PRO A 203 -16.77 8.32 11.71
N THR A 204 -17.57 9.12 12.40
CA THR A 204 -17.19 10.48 12.83
C THR A 204 -17.05 10.59 14.36
N THR A 205 -17.76 9.76 15.11
CA THR A 205 -17.70 9.67 16.58
C THR A 205 -17.42 8.25 17.02
N VAL A 206 -16.99 8.08 18.27
CA VAL A 206 -16.79 6.74 18.86
C VAL A 206 -18.07 5.93 18.73
N ALA A 207 -19.24 6.48 19.07
CA ALA A 207 -20.55 5.83 18.87
C ALA A 207 -20.77 5.31 17.44
N HIS A 208 -20.46 6.14 16.43
CA HIS A 208 -20.59 5.75 15.02
C HIS A 208 -19.62 4.63 14.64
N ALA A 209 -18.47 4.51 15.30
CA ALA A 209 -17.49 3.47 15.02
C ALA A 209 -17.95 2.07 15.47
N LEU A 210 -18.75 1.98 16.54
CA LEU A 210 -19.21 0.71 17.08
C LEU A 210 -20.12 -0.05 16.08
N PRO A 211 -20.11 -1.39 16.14
CA PRO A 211 -21.17 -2.18 15.51
C PRO A 211 -22.53 -1.86 16.14
N VAL A 212 -23.53 -1.53 15.32
CA VAL A 212 -24.86 -1.04 15.76
C VAL A 212 -25.50 -1.92 16.83
N GLY A 213 -25.39 -3.24 16.72
CA GLY A 213 -25.97 -4.19 17.68
C GLY A 213 -25.34 -4.18 19.08
N HIS A 214 -24.22 -3.47 19.28
CA HIS A 214 -23.47 -3.43 20.54
C HIS A 214 -23.45 -2.04 21.19
N LEU A 215 -24.03 -1.01 20.55
CA LEU A 215 -24.01 0.36 21.06
C LEU A 215 -24.63 0.48 22.47
N SER A 216 -25.77 -0.17 22.70
CA SER A 216 -26.47 -0.17 23.99
C SER A 216 -25.66 -0.78 25.14
N MET A 217 -24.60 -1.54 24.85
CA MET A 217 -23.69 -2.05 25.87
C MET A 217 -22.77 -0.96 26.43
N PHE A 218 -22.64 0.18 25.77
CA PHE A 218 -21.72 1.25 26.16
C PHE A 218 -22.44 2.58 26.44
N GLU A 219 -23.71 2.69 26.05
CA GLU A 219 -24.56 3.84 26.36
C GLU A 219 -24.72 4.04 27.88
N GLY A 220 -24.69 5.30 28.30
CA GLY A 220 -24.89 5.68 29.70
C GLY A 220 -23.71 5.38 30.64
N ILE A 221 -22.60 4.85 30.12
CA ILE A 221 -21.36 4.69 30.90
C ILE A 221 -20.71 6.07 31.04
N ALA A 222 -20.97 6.71 32.17
CA ALA A 222 -20.39 8.01 32.49
C ALA A 222 -18.90 7.88 32.84
N THR A 223 -18.12 8.87 32.44
CA THR A 223 -16.76 9.11 32.93
C THR A 223 -16.84 9.49 34.42
N GLY A 224 -16.56 8.54 35.31
CA GLY A 224 -16.62 8.74 36.77
C GLY A 224 -15.26 9.08 37.40
N PRO A 225 -15.22 9.37 38.71
CA PRO A 225 -13.96 9.46 39.45
C PRO A 225 -13.21 8.10 39.42
N GLY A 226 -11.88 8.15 39.38
CA GLY A 226 -11.04 6.96 39.25
C GLY A 226 -10.96 6.42 37.81
N LEU A 227 -10.78 5.11 37.69
CA LEU A 227 -10.58 4.42 36.40
C LEU A 227 -11.89 3.97 35.72
N ALA A 228 -13.06 4.13 36.35
CA ALA A 228 -14.33 3.78 35.72
C ALA A 228 -14.65 4.68 34.50
N GLY A 229 -15.00 4.09 33.36
CA GLY A 229 -15.27 4.83 32.13
C GLY A 229 -15.02 4.00 30.87
N LEU A 230 -14.99 4.68 29.72
CA LEU A 230 -14.72 4.08 28.41
C LEU A 230 -13.29 4.36 27.96
N TYR A 231 -12.66 3.36 27.35
CA TYR A 231 -11.30 3.39 26.88
C TYR A 231 -11.22 2.79 25.49
N LEU A 232 -10.74 3.57 24.53
CA LEU A 232 -10.62 3.17 23.13
C LEU A 232 -9.16 2.91 22.79
N SER A 233 -8.92 1.81 22.11
CA SER A 233 -7.66 1.53 21.41
C SER A 233 -7.98 1.27 19.94
N SER A 234 -7.20 1.88 19.05
CA SER A 234 -7.37 1.79 17.60
C SER A 234 -6.01 1.60 16.97
N TYR A 235 -5.85 0.57 16.14
CA TYR A 235 -4.62 0.30 15.41
C TYR A 235 -4.98 -0.15 13.99
N ILE A 236 -4.64 0.69 13.01
CA ILE A 236 -5.01 0.50 11.61
C ILE A 236 -6.54 0.36 11.50
N ASP A 237 -7.03 -0.82 11.13
CA ASP A 237 -8.44 -1.16 10.95
C ASP A 237 -9.04 -1.92 12.15
N TRP A 238 -8.23 -2.23 13.16
CA TRP A 238 -8.62 -2.94 14.37
C TRP A 238 -8.92 -1.97 15.51
N HIS A 239 -10.03 -2.22 16.20
CA HIS A 239 -10.49 -1.37 17.29
C HIS A 239 -10.94 -2.19 18.49
N ARG A 240 -10.72 -1.62 19.67
CA ARG A 240 -11.10 -2.19 20.95
C ARG A 240 -11.69 -1.12 21.84
N LEU A 241 -12.84 -1.40 22.44
CA LEU A 241 -13.48 -0.52 23.40
C LEU A 241 -13.66 -1.28 24.72
N LEU A 242 -12.97 -0.81 25.74
CA LEU A 242 -13.07 -1.30 27.11
C LEU A 242 -13.93 -0.35 27.92
N ALA A 243 -14.93 -0.88 28.60
CA ALA A 243 -15.68 -0.18 29.63
C ALA A 243 -15.36 -0.77 30.99
N LEU A 244 -14.93 0.07 31.94
CA LEU A 244 -14.78 -0.27 33.34
C LEU A 244 -15.95 0.33 34.12
N LEU A 245 -16.82 -0.52 34.66
CA LEU A 245 -18.01 -0.11 35.39
C LEU A 245 -17.70 0.07 36.89
N PRO A 246 -18.27 1.07 37.58
CA PRO A 246 -18.07 1.26 39.03
C PRO A 246 -18.42 0.03 39.90
N SER A 247 -19.18 -0.93 39.36
CA SER A 247 -19.53 -2.19 40.03
C SER A 247 -18.39 -3.22 40.05
N GLY A 248 -17.21 -2.93 39.48
CA GLY A 248 -16.12 -3.91 39.32
C GLY A 248 -16.35 -4.87 38.16
N GLN A 249 -17.19 -4.51 37.20
CA GLN A 249 -17.46 -5.30 35.98
C GLN A 249 -16.85 -4.60 34.77
N TYR A 250 -16.34 -5.35 33.80
CA TYR A 250 -15.91 -4.78 32.52
C TYR A 250 -16.74 -5.29 31.34
N ARG A 251 -16.68 -4.53 30.25
CA ARG A 251 -17.14 -4.94 28.91
C ARG A 251 -16.04 -4.60 27.92
N LEU A 252 -15.58 -5.58 27.15
CA LEU A 252 -14.53 -5.41 26.16
C LEU A 252 -15.05 -5.87 24.80
N LEU A 253 -15.05 -4.95 23.84
CA LEU A 253 -15.50 -5.17 22.47
C LEU A 253 -14.30 -5.05 21.52
N PHE A 254 -14.10 -6.06 20.69
CA PHE A 254 -13.18 -6.03 19.55
C PHE A 254 -13.98 -5.97 18.26
N TRP A 255 -13.54 -5.17 17.30
CA TRP A 255 -14.10 -5.18 15.95
C TRP A 255 -13.08 -4.63 14.96
N ARG A 256 -13.35 -4.88 13.68
CA ARG A 256 -12.60 -4.33 12.56
C ARG A 256 -13.48 -3.40 11.74
N ILE A 257 -12.95 -2.29 11.24
CA ILE A 257 -13.62 -1.43 10.26
C ILE A 257 -12.89 -1.55 8.94
N LEU A 258 -13.51 -2.20 7.95
CA LEU A 258 -12.90 -2.34 6.63
C LEU A 258 -12.74 -0.97 5.96
N HIS A 259 -11.51 -0.62 5.56
CA HIS A 259 -11.18 0.70 5.02
C HIS A 259 -12.05 1.10 3.80
N GLU A 260 -12.37 0.15 2.93
CA GLU A 260 -13.10 0.41 1.68
C GLU A 260 -14.62 0.50 1.87
N THR A 261 -15.19 -0.41 2.66
CA THR A 261 -16.66 -0.53 2.81
C THR A 261 -17.20 0.15 4.06
N PHE A 262 -16.31 0.48 5.00
CA PHE A 262 -16.61 0.82 6.39
C PHE A 262 -17.45 -0.22 7.13
N GLU A 263 -17.52 -1.46 6.64
CA GLU A 263 -18.26 -2.51 7.32
C GLU A 263 -17.58 -2.86 8.65
N ARG A 264 -18.38 -3.08 9.71
CA ARG A 264 -17.89 -3.52 11.02
C ARG A 264 -17.93 -5.04 11.07
N THR A 265 -16.77 -5.67 11.07
CA THR A 265 -16.61 -7.12 10.98
C THR A 265 -15.80 -7.67 12.15
N GLU A 266 -15.67 -9.00 12.20
CA GLU A 266 -14.78 -9.71 13.15
C GLU A 266 -15.05 -9.35 14.62
N ILE A 267 -16.35 -9.18 14.94
CA ILE A 267 -16.82 -8.69 16.23
C ILE A 267 -16.64 -9.76 17.30
N ARG A 268 -15.95 -9.42 18.39
CA ARG A 268 -15.79 -10.29 19.57
C ARG A 268 -16.07 -9.50 20.84
N VAL A 269 -16.75 -10.14 21.79
CA VAL A 269 -17.23 -9.48 23.01
C VAL A 269 -16.86 -10.32 24.22
N TYR A 270 -16.34 -9.63 25.23
CA TYR A 270 -15.98 -10.17 26.53
C TYR A 270 -16.59 -9.30 27.64
N SER A 271 -16.86 -9.94 28.77
CA SER A 271 -17.39 -9.29 29.96
C SER A 271 -17.08 -10.17 31.17
N GLY A 272 -16.78 -9.54 32.29
CA GLY A 272 -16.54 -10.23 33.55
C GLY A 272 -16.15 -9.24 34.64
N CYS A 273 -15.43 -9.72 35.64
CA CYS A 273 -14.96 -8.91 36.76
C CYS A 273 -13.59 -8.28 36.44
N TYR A 274 -13.35 -7.10 36.98
CA TYR A 274 -12.00 -6.55 37.04
C TYR A 274 -11.65 -6.14 38.46
N GLU A 275 -10.37 -6.18 38.76
CA GLU A 275 -9.80 -5.70 40.02
C GLU A 275 -8.80 -4.58 39.76
N ILE A 276 -8.71 -3.65 40.71
CA ILE A 276 -7.65 -2.63 40.72
C ILE A 276 -6.76 -2.95 41.91
N SER A 277 -5.46 -3.09 41.65
CA SER A 277 -4.45 -3.30 42.69
C SER A 277 -3.31 -2.31 42.51
N GLY A 278 -2.64 -1.93 43.61
CA GLY A 278 -1.42 -1.13 43.54
C GLY A 278 -0.20 -2.05 43.45
N ASN A 279 0.71 -1.78 42.52
CA ASN A 279 2.01 -2.45 42.52
C ASN A 279 2.92 -1.87 43.63
N SER A 280 4.07 -2.50 43.87
CA SER A 280 5.04 -2.04 44.89
C SER A 280 5.61 -0.64 44.64
N ALA A 281 5.49 -0.13 43.42
CA ALA A 281 5.93 1.20 43.02
C ALA A 281 4.82 2.26 43.11
N GLY A 282 3.59 1.87 43.44
CA GLY A 282 2.44 2.76 43.56
C GLY A 282 1.67 2.99 42.26
N ASP A 283 1.90 2.20 41.21
CA ASP A 283 1.08 2.25 40.00
C ASP A 283 -0.21 1.44 40.20
N ASP A 284 -1.32 1.97 39.69
CA ASP A 284 -2.60 1.25 39.65
C ASP A 284 -2.60 0.26 38.48
N ILE A 285 -2.79 -1.02 38.80
CA ILE A 285 -2.92 -2.14 37.86
C ILE A 285 -4.39 -2.56 37.80
N VAL A 286 -4.93 -2.60 36.59
CA VAL A 286 -6.25 -3.13 36.27
C VAL A 286 -6.07 -4.55 35.73
N SER A 287 -6.63 -5.53 36.42
CA SER A 287 -6.63 -6.92 35.98
C SER A 287 -8.05 -7.34 35.57
N LEU A 288 -8.21 -7.79 34.32
CA LEU A 288 -9.46 -8.27 33.74
C LEU A 288 -9.46 -9.81 33.72
N ASP A 289 -10.57 -10.45 34.09
CA ASP A 289 -10.72 -11.91 34.07
C ASP A 289 -10.99 -12.50 32.65
N VAL A 290 -10.24 -12.06 31.63
CA VAL A 290 -10.49 -12.42 30.23
C VAL A 290 -10.40 -13.94 30.02
N THR A 291 -11.54 -14.56 29.75
CA THR A 291 -11.64 -15.99 29.47
C THR A 291 -11.81 -16.24 27.97
N LEU A 292 -10.78 -16.81 27.34
CA LEU A 292 -10.81 -17.16 25.91
C LEU A 292 -11.86 -18.25 25.62
N ARG A 293 -12.52 -18.11 24.46
CA ARG A 293 -13.59 -18.97 23.96
C ARG A 293 -13.16 -19.55 22.60
N SER A 294 -13.96 -20.46 22.04
CA SER A 294 -13.67 -21.12 20.76
C SER A 294 -13.51 -20.16 19.57
N TYR A 295 -14.08 -18.97 19.65
CA TYR A 295 -13.99 -17.92 18.63
C TYR A 295 -12.96 -16.82 18.95
N SER A 296 -12.23 -16.97 20.06
CA SER A 296 -11.22 -16.00 20.49
C SER A 296 -9.93 -16.13 19.70
N LEU A 297 -9.22 -15.02 19.52
CA LEU A 297 -7.82 -15.05 19.10
C LEU A 297 -6.93 -15.14 20.33
N GLY A 298 -5.75 -15.77 20.20
CA GLY A 298 -4.79 -15.85 21.31
C GLY A 298 -4.39 -14.47 21.85
N SER A 299 -4.30 -13.48 20.96
CA SER A 299 -4.00 -12.08 21.30
C SER A 299 -5.11 -11.33 22.04
N ASP A 300 -6.32 -11.89 22.12
CA ASP A 300 -7.43 -11.26 22.86
C ASP A 300 -7.16 -11.28 24.37
N ALA A 301 -6.28 -12.17 24.86
CA ALA A 301 -5.85 -12.20 26.25
C ALA A 301 -4.84 -11.10 26.60
N ASN A 302 -4.23 -10.42 25.62
CA ASN A 302 -3.21 -9.39 25.88
C ASN A 302 -3.76 -8.11 26.57
N ASP A 303 -5.08 -8.03 26.77
CA ASP A 303 -5.74 -6.93 27.49
C ASP A 303 -6.09 -7.29 28.95
N ASP A 304 -5.62 -8.44 29.45
CA ASP A 304 -5.93 -8.94 30.80
C ASP A 304 -5.25 -8.15 31.92
N GLU A 305 -4.11 -7.52 31.67
CA GLU A 305 -3.40 -6.73 32.66
C GLU A 305 -2.95 -5.37 32.08
N LEU A 306 -3.40 -4.29 32.72
CA LEU A 306 -3.20 -2.92 32.27
C LEU A 306 -2.67 -2.05 33.41
N VAL A 307 -1.70 -1.17 33.14
CA VAL A 307 -1.25 -0.14 34.09
C VAL A 307 -1.86 1.22 33.75
N ALA A 308 -2.39 1.91 34.76
CA ALA A 308 -2.95 3.25 34.58
C ALA A 308 -1.83 4.29 34.41
N MET A 309 -2.00 5.16 33.42
CA MET A 309 -1.18 6.35 33.23
C MET A 309 -2.07 7.59 33.28
N HIS A 310 -1.77 8.48 34.22
CA HIS A 310 -2.47 9.74 34.40
C HIS A 310 -1.68 10.86 33.72
N ALA A 311 -2.07 11.20 32.49
CA ALA A 311 -1.53 12.36 31.78
C ALA A 311 -2.41 13.59 32.02
N ASP A 312 -1.87 14.78 31.74
CA ASP A 312 -2.49 16.06 32.09
C ASP A 312 -3.89 16.25 31.48
N GLU A 313 -4.14 15.69 30.29
CA GLU A 313 -5.39 15.86 29.54
C GLU A 313 -6.28 14.61 29.51
N THR A 314 -5.74 13.44 29.82
CA THR A 314 -6.49 12.18 29.73
C THR A 314 -5.84 11.04 30.51
N THR A 315 -6.60 9.98 30.73
CA THR A 315 -6.11 8.73 31.33
C THR A 315 -5.86 7.72 30.23
N PHE A 316 -4.76 7.00 30.34
CA PHE A 316 -4.48 5.83 29.50
C PHE A 316 -4.42 4.57 30.35
N LEU A 317 -4.72 3.44 29.72
CA LEU A 317 -4.48 2.11 30.24
C LEU A 317 -3.46 1.45 29.30
N LEU A 318 -2.27 1.15 29.80
CA LEU A 318 -1.16 0.61 29.02
C LEU A 318 -1.07 -0.89 29.26
N ARG A 319 -0.91 -1.70 28.23
CA ARG A 319 -0.73 -3.15 28.37
C ARG A 319 0.58 -3.46 29.07
N THR A 320 0.54 -4.25 30.14
CA THR A 320 1.75 -4.51 30.95
C THR A 320 2.80 -5.31 30.18
N ASN A 321 2.36 -6.25 29.34
CA ASN A 321 3.24 -7.05 28.48
C ASN A 321 3.88 -6.25 27.33
N GLU A 322 3.41 -5.03 27.03
CA GLU A 322 3.96 -4.17 25.97
C GLU A 322 4.81 -3.01 26.51
N LEU A 323 4.99 -2.90 27.84
CA LEU A 323 5.73 -1.77 28.44
C LEU A 323 7.17 -1.66 27.95
N GLU A 324 7.80 -2.79 27.63
CA GLU A 324 9.16 -2.77 27.10
C GLU A 324 9.25 -2.12 25.72
N ASP A 325 8.32 -2.48 24.83
CA ASP A 325 8.20 -1.92 23.48
C ASP A 325 7.81 -0.44 23.53
N MET A 326 6.90 -0.07 24.44
CA MET A 326 6.55 1.32 24.68
C MET A 326 7.77 2.12 25.18
N ALA A 327 8.54 1.59 26.13
CA ALA A 327 9.75 2.25 26.63
C ALA A 327 10.79 2.46 25.52
N THR A 328 10.93 1.47 24.63
CA THR A 328 11.77 1.58 23.44
C THR A 328 11.30 2.71 22.52
N ALA A 329 9.99 2.79 22.26
CA ALA A 329 9.42 3.83 21.41
C ALA A 329 9.59 5.23 22.02
N ILE A 330 9.37 5.38 23.32
CA ILE A 330 9.50 6.65 24.03
C ILE A 330 10.97 7.09 24.06
N GLY A 331 11.87 6.24 24.56
CA GLY A 331 13.30 6.60 24.68
C GLY A 331 13.99 6.80 23.34
N GLY A 332 13.52 6.10 22.30
CA GLY A 332 14.09 6.14 20.96
C GLY A 332 13.53 7.24 20.06
N ARG A 333 12.20 7.48 20.10
CA ARG A 333 11.48 8.30 19.11
C ARG A 333 10.51 9.32 19.71
N ASP A 334 10.44 9.43 21.03
CA ASP A 334 9.53 10.35 21.74
C ASP A 334 8.04 10.14 21.41
N VAL A 335 7.65 8.89 21.15
CA VAL A 335 6.27 8.45 20.90
C VAL A 335 5.87 7.36 21.87
N MET A 336 4.56 7.23 22.16
CA MET A 336 4.01 6.19 23.03
C MET A 336 4.22 4.75 22.51
N GLY A 337 4.57 4.59 21.23
CA GLY A 337 4.63 3.29 20.56
C GLY A 337 3.29 2.93 19.92
N ARG A 338 3.17 1.72 19.36
CA ARG A 338 2.01 1.33 18.56
C ARG A 338 0.72 1.56 19.35
N SER A 339 -0.29 2.13 18.69
CA SER A 339 -1.53 2.53 19.35
C SER A 339 -2.38 1.37 19.89
N GLU A 340 -2.04 0.13 19.53
CA GLU A 340 -2.58 -1.07 20.17
C GLU A 340 -1.94 -1.43 21.52
N HIS A 341 -0.89 -0.74 21.96
CA HIS A 341 -0.27 -1.01 23.27
C HIS A 341 -0.99 -0.27 24.42
N TYR A 342 -1.91 0.63 24.09
CA TYR A 342 -2.64 1.42 25.07
C TYR A 342 -4.10 1.65 24.67
N PHE A 343 -4.93 1.91 25.68
CA PHE A 343 -6.23 2.51 25.50
C PHE A 343 -6.22 3.94 26.01
N ARG A 344 -6.91 4.83 25.30
CA ARG A 344 -7.14 6.21 25.71
C ARG A 344 -8.56 6.36 26.23
N ARG A 345 -8.73 7.07 27.33
CA ARG A 345 -10.07 7.37 27.86
C ARG A 345 -10.86 8.23 26.87
N VAL A 346 -12.13 7.87 26.64
CA VAL A 346 -13.03 8.51 25.68
C VAL A 346 -14.46 8.62 26.22
N THR A 347 -15.28 9.40 25.54
CA THR A 347 -16.75 9.31 25.58
C THR A 347 -17.29 8.82 24.22
N LEU A 348 -18.55 8.39 24.18
CA LEU A 348 -19.18 7.97 22.92
C LEU A 348 -19.33 9.11 21.90
N ASP A 349 -19.43 10.35 22.37
CA ASP A 349 -19.58 11.55 21.53
C ASP A 349 -18.23 12.11 21.06
N ASP A 350 -17.11 11.60 21.59
CA ASP A 350 -15.78 12.04 21.17
C ASP A 350 -15.56 11.77 19.68
N PRO A 351 -14.79 12.63 18.98
CA PRO A 351 -14.40 12.39 17.61
C PRO A 351 -13.66 11.06 17.46
N PHE A 352 -14.04 10.27 16.44
CA PHE A 352 -13.33 9.06 16.08
C PHE A 352 -12.14 9.41 15.19
N VAL A 353 -11.00 9.65 15.83
CA VAL A 353 -9.75 10.02 15.15
C VAL A 353 -8.90 8.76 14.96
N GLU A 354 -8.38 8.60 13.75
CA GLU A 354 -7.40 7.56 13.45
C GLU A 354 -6.12 7.81 14.24
N GLU A 355 -5.66 6.79 14.96
CA GLU A 355 -4.40 6.85 15.70
C GLU A 355 -3.23 6.65 14.73
N PRO A 356 -2.13 7.42 14.84
CA PRO A 356 -0.92 7.14 14.08
C PRO A 356 -0.43 5.72 14.38
N SER A 357 0.07 4.99 13.37
CA SER A 357 0.54 3.61 13.55
C SER A 357 1.68 3.49 14.56
N ASP A 358 2.57 4.47 14.59
CA ASP A 358 3.69 4.59 15.56
C ASP A 358 3.27 5.20 16.90
N GLY A 359 1.99 5.51 17.06
CA GLY A 359 1.40 6.11 18.26
C GLY A 359 1.42 7.62 18.30
N ARG A 360 0.85 8.14 19.39
CA ARG A 360 0.89 9.55 19.75
C ARG A 360 2.27 9.96 20.28
N ALA A 361 2.52 11.26 20.31
CA ALA A 361 3.65 11.81 21.07
C ALA A 361 3.62 11.31 22.53
N ALA A 362 4.80 11.03 23.09
CA ALA A 362 4.93 10.57 24.46
C ALA A 362 4.41 11.64 25.44
N SER A 363 3.81 11.19 26.55
CA SER A 363 3.51 12.09 27.67
C SER A 363 4.81 12.52 28.38
N SER A 364 4.74 13.59 29.16
CA SER A 364 5.88 14.02 29.97
C SER A 364 6.38 12.87 30.85
N PHE A 365 7.70 12.77 31.01
CA PHE A 365 8.31 11.67 31.77
C PHE A 365 7.75 11.54 33.20
N THR A 366 7.33 12.65 33.82
CA THR A 366 6.74 12.64 35.17
C THR A 366 5.36 12.01 35.23
N ASN A 367 4.61 12.03 34.12
CA ASN A 367 3.26 11.49 34.01
C ASN A 367 3.24 9.99 33.69
N LEU A 368 4.38 9.42 33.28
CA LEU A 368 4.51 7.99 33.01
C LEU A 368 4.46 7.18 34.32
N PRO A 369 3.81 6.00 34.32
CA PRO A 369 3.81 5.11 35.48
C PRO A 369 5.23 4.65 35.81
N HIS A 370 5.48 4.36 37.09
CA HIS A 370 6.80 3.93 37.58
C HIS A 370 7.32 2.70 36.84
N ALA A 371 6.47 1.70 36.59
CA ALA A 371 6.83 0.52 35.82
C ALA A 371 7.40 0.86 34.44
N LEU A 372 6.82 1.85 33.74
CA LEU A 372 7.31 2.28 32.43
C LEU A 372 8.57 3.15 32.53
N ARG A 373 8.63 4.06 33.51
CA ARG A 373 9.83 4.91 33.73
C ARG A 373 11.07 4.10 34.05
N ALA A 374 10.93 3.00 34.79
CA ALA A 374 12.03 2.12 35.13
C ALA A 374 12.69 1.47 33.89
N LEU A 375 11.95 1.38 32.78
CA LEU A 375 12.41 0.79 31.53
C LEU A 375 12.98 1.82 30.53
N ILE A 376 12.72 3.11 30.73
CA ILE A 376 13.14 4.17 29.81
C ILE A 376 14.53 4.68 30.20
N HIS A 377 15.47 4.50 29.28
CA HIS A 377 16.79 5.09 29.38
C HIS A 377 16.75 6.58 29.01
N VAL A 378 16.75 7.45 30.01
CA VAL A 378 16.74 8.93 29.82
C VAL A 378 17.96 9.40 29.02
N ALA A 379 19.13 8.86 29.37
CA ALA A 379 20.32 8.95 28.53
C ALA A 379 20.34 7.76 27.58
N PRO A 380 20.56 7.95 26.26
CA PRO A 380 20.59 6.83 25.35
C PRO A 380 21.78 5.92 25.65
N LEU A 381 21.58 4.62 25.47
CA LEU A 381 22.65 3.65 25.60
C LEU A 381 23.56 3.75 24.38
N LEU A 382 24.87 3.72 24.61
CA LEU A 382 25.89 3.78 23.57
C LEU A 382 26.66 2.46 23.52
N ALA A 383 26.28 1.60 22.58
CA ALA A 383 26.88 0.28 22.40
C ALA A 383 27.95 0.34 21.31
N THR A 384 29.13 -0.23 21.56
CA THR A 384 30.22 -0.31 20.59
C THR A 384 30.26 -1.70 19.97
N ILE A 385 30.38 -1.77 18.65
CA ILE A 385 30.59 -3.02 17.92
C ILE A 385 31.99 -3.54 18.24
N THR A 386 32.07 -4.75 18.81
CA THR A 386 33.32 -5.44 19.17
C THR A 386 33.70 -6.52 18.16
N HIS A 387 32.73 -7.06 17.44
CA HIS A 387 32.92 -8.06 16.40
C HIS A 387 31.84 -7.91 15.33
N VAL A 388 32.22 -8.10 14.07
CA VAL A 388 31.31 -8.16 12.92
C VAL A 388 31.44 -9.57 12.35
N GLY A 389 30.32 -10.29 12.28
CA GLY A 389 30.26 -11.61 11.67
C GLY A 389 30.43 -11.56 10.16
N ASP A 390 30.48 -12.73 9.54
CA ASP A 390 30.55 -12.83 8.09
C ASP A 390 29.16 -12.55 7.48
N PRO A 391 29.05 -11.67 6.47
CA PRO A 391 27.80 -11.49 5.75
C PRO A 391 27.43 -12.78 4.99
N ASP A 392 26.15 -13.14 4.97
CA ASP A 392 25.62 -14.27 4.21
C ASP A 392 25.03 -13.79 2.88
N PRO A 393 25.69 -14.02 1.72
CA PRO A 393 25.20 -13.59 0.43
C PRO A 393 23.91 -14.30 -0.01
N ASP A 394 23.61 -15.48 0.54
CA ASP A 394 22.41 -16.24 0.20
C ASP A 394 21.15 -15.63 0.83
N GLU A 395 21.32 -14.79 1.88
CA GLU A 395 20.24 -14.04 2.53
C GLU A 395 20.13 -12.58 2.02
N GLU A 396 20.96 -12.16 1.06
CA GLU A 396 20.90 -10.82 0.47
C GLU A 396 19.77 -10.67 -0.56
N CYS A 397 19.11 -9.52 -0.59
CA CYS A 397 18.11 -9.17 -1.60
C CYS A 397 18.46 -7.82 -2.22
N GLU A 398 18.66 -7.80 -3.54
CA GLU A 398 19.02 -6.57 -4.29
C GLU A 398 20.24 -5.83 -3.71
N GLY A 399 21.21 -6.58 -3.16
CA GLY A 399 22.42 -6.03 -2.55
C GLY A 399 22.22 -5.42 -1.15
N GLU A 400 21.01 -5.49 -0.58
CA GLU A 400 20.76 -5.24 0.84
C GLU A 400 20.87 -6.55 1.63
N GLY A 401 21.55 -6.50 2.78
CA GLY A 401 21.68 -7.64 3.67
C GLY A 401 21.75 -7.22 5.13
N THR A 402 21.70 -8.21 6.03
CA THR A 402 21.90 -8.01 7.47
C THR A 402 23.11 -8.81 7.92
N VAL A 403 23.98 -8.21 8.72
CA VAL A 403 25.14 -8.90 9.32
C VAL A 403 25.05 -8.85 10.84
N MET A 404 25.36 -9.98 11.47
CA MET A 404 25.35 -10.10 12.92
C MET A 404 26.60 -9.46 13.52
N CYS A 405 26.40 -8.46 14.38
CA CYS A 405 27.45 -7.76 15.10
C CYS A 405 27.36 -8.07 16.60
N THR A 406 28.48 -8.25 17.28
CA THR A 406 28.52 -8.36 18.75
C THR A 406 28.79 -6.99 19.36
N LEU A 407 28.00 -6.62 20.36
CA LEU A 407 28.08 -5.35 21.07
C LEU A 407 28.68 -5.54 22.47
N ASN A 408 29.32 -4.50 22.99
CA ASN A 408 29.94 -4.50 24.34
C ASN A 408 28.96 -4.24 25.49
N LEU A 409 27.68 -4.03 25.21
CA LEU A 409 26.62 -3.88 26.20
C LEU A 409 25.67 -5.09 26.11
N GLY A 410 25.10 -5.49 27.24
CA GLY A 410 24.17 -6.61 27.35
C GLY A 410 22.90 -6.27 28.13
N GLU A 411 22.24 -7.31 28.64
CA GLU A 411 21.04 -7.20 29.48
C GLU A 411 21.28 -6.36 30.74
N ASP A 412 22.43 -6.56 31.41
CA ASP A 412 22.78 -5.86 32.66
C ASP A 412 22.96 -4.35 32.45
N ASP A 413 23.27 -3.94 31.21
CA ASP A 413 23.43 -2.55 30.80
C ASP A 413 22.11 -1.92 30.31
N GLY A 414 21.05 -2.73 30.21
CA GLY A 414 19.71 -2.31 29.84
C GLY A 414 19.35 -2.44 28.36
N LEU A 415 20.17 -3.12 27.54
CA LEU A 415 19.73 -3.53 26.21
C LEU A 415 18.71 -4.67 26.32
N ARG A 416 17.81 -4.75 25.34
CA ARG A 416 16.72 -5.73 25.29
C ARG A 416 16.61 -6.34 23.91
N MET A 417 16.06 -7.55 23.85
CA MET A 417 15.71 -8.22 22.60
C MET A 417 14.83 -7.30 21.74
N ASN A 418 15.04 -7.32 20.42
CA ASN A 418 14.33 -6.50 19.43
C ASN A 418 14.48 -4.98 19.61
N MET A 419 15.35 -4.50 20.50
CA MET A 419 15.59 -3.07 20.65
C MET A 419 16.30 -2.52 19.40
N PRO A 420 15.79 -1.45 18.76
CA PRO A 420 16.42 -0.85 17.61
C PRO A 420 17.66 -0.05 18.02
N LEU A 421 18.65 -0.07 17.15
CA LEU A 421 19.93 0.61 17.31
C LEU A 421 20.24 1.40 16.04
N TYR A 422 20.81 2.58 16.23
CA TYR A 422 21.08 3.54 15.16
C TYR A 422 22.48 4.09 15.30
N SER A 423 23.06 4.57 14.21
CA SER A 423 24.25 5.41 14.33
C SER A 423 23.91 6.76 14.96
N PRO A 424 24.78 7.32 15.82
CA PRO A 424 24.65 8.69 16.29
C PRO A 424 24.55 9.68 15.12
N GLY A 425 23.83 10.79 15.29
CA GLY A 425 23.57 11.73 14.17
C GLY A 425 24.82 12.35 13.52
N ASN A 426 25.98 12.32 14.19
CA ASN A 426 27.26 12.78 13.68
C ASN A 426 28.21 11.66 13.22
N ALA A 427 27.74 10.41 13.19
CA ALA A 427 28.54 9.28 12.76
C ALA A 427 28.81 9.31 11.24
N SER A 428 29.98 8.81 10.85
CA SER A 428 30.36 8.68 9.43
C SER A 428 29.53 7.64 8.68
N ARG A 429 28.99 6.65 9.38
CA ARG A 429 28.11 5.61 8.85
C ARG A 429 26.70 5.79 9.39
N GLN A 430 25.71 5.44 8.58
CA GLN A 430 24.29 5.50 8.91
C GLN A 430 23.76 4.09 9.16
N LEU A 431 24.34 3.40 10.14
CA LEU A 431 23.97 2.04 10.51
C LEU A 431 22.61 2.03 11.22
N LYS A 432 21.84 0.98 10.97
CA LYS A 432 20.58 0.68 11.64
C LYS A 432 20.47 -0.82 11.85
N GLY A 433 19.91 -1.23 12.97
CA GLY A 433 19.69 -2.64 13.24
C GLY A 433 18.86 -2.88 14.48
N TRP A 434 18.74 -4.16 14.85
CA TRP A 434 17.98 -4.61 16.01
C TRP A 434 18.79 -5.60 16.81
N VAL A 435 18.57 -5.66 18.10
CA VAL A 435 19.15 -6.69 18.97
C VAL A 435 18.44 -8.04 18.76
N TRP A 436 19.19 -9.10 18.53
CA TRP A 436 18.70 -10.44 18.16
C TRP A 436 19.11 -11.57 19.10
N ASP A 437 20.17 -11.38 19.90
CA ASP A 437 20.65 -12.40 20.83
C ASP A 437 21.16 -11.68 22.08
N MET A 438 20.75 -12.13 23.25
CA MET A 438 21.02 -11.45 24.51
C MET A 438 22.00 -12.26 25.38
N ALA A 439 22.92 -11.53 26.00
CA ALA A 439 23.72 -12.04 27.11
C ALA A 439 23.89 -10.93 28.16
N PRO A 440 24.24 -11.25 29.41
CA PRO A 440 24.29 -10.27 30.48
C PRO A 440 25.18 -9.05 30.19
N ARG A 441 26.33 -9.24 29.54
CA ARG A 441 27.34 -8.19 29.30
C ARG A 441 27.75 -8.00 27.84
N ALA A 442 27.02 -8.61 26.92
CA ALA A 442 27.20 -8.49 25.49
C ALA A 442 25.92 -8.98 24.79
N CYS A 443 25.54 -8.36 23.69
CA CYS A 443 24.44 -8.84 22.86
C CYS A 443 24.88 -8.92 21.39
N LYS A 444 24.08 -9.61 20.57
CA LYS A 444 24.24 -9.55 19.12
C LYS A 444 23.13 -8.72 18.51
N ALA A 445 23.50 -7.87 17.57
CA ALA A 445 22.57 -7.07 16.78
C ALA A 445 22.75 -7.35 15.30
N GLY A 446 21.64 -7.52 14.60
CA GLY A 446 21.60 -7.63 13.15
C GLY A 446 21.57 -6.23 12.58
N ILE A 447 22.66 -5.84 11.92
CA ILE A 447 22.85 -4.50 11.36
C ILE A 447 22.73 -4.57 9.84
N THR A 448 21.88 -3.74 9.27
CA THR A 448 21.66 -3.68 7.83
C THR A 448 22.85 -3.04 7.13
N TYR A 449 23.21 -3.58 5.97
CA TYR A 449 24.21 -3.01 5.07
C TYR A 449 23.72 -3.09 3.61
N ARG A 450 24.40 -2.35 2.72
CA ARG A 450 24.17 -2.39 1.27
C ARG A 450 25.51 -2.51 0.53
N ARG A 451 25.52 -3.26 -0.58
CA ARG A 451 26.63 -3.34 -1.52
C ARG A 451 26.52 -2.26 -2.61
N GLY A 452 27.67 -1.72 -3.02
CA GLY A 452 27.77 -0.89 -4.21
C GLY A 452 27.69 -1.73 -5.50
N ASP A 453 27.72 -1.05 -6.65
CA ASP A 453 27.66 -1.69 -7.97
C ASP A 453 28.86 -2.63 -8.24
N ASP A 454 29.94 -2.48 -7.48
CA ASP A 454 31.13 -3.33 -7.52
C ASP A 454 31.02 -4.58 -6.63
N GLY A 455 29.90 -4.76 -5.93
CA GLY A 455 29.65 -5.85 -5.00
C GLY A 455 30.33 -5.69 -3.64
N VAL A 456 31.01 -4.57 -3.37
CA VAL A 456 31.66 -4.30 -2.08
C VAL A 456 30.66 -3.63 -1.13
N ILE A 457 30.74 -3.96 0.15
CA ILE A 457 29.94 -3.28 1.18
C ILE A 457 30.53 -1.88 1.42
N GLU A 458 29.95 -0.85 0.82
CA GLU A 458 30.47 0.52 0.87
C GLU A 458 30.26 1.19 2.25
N CYS A 459 29.17 0.85 2.95
CA CYS A 459 28.72 1.50 4.20
C CYS A 459 28.28 0.50 5.29
N GLY A 460 29.00 -0.61 5.46
CA GLY A 460 28.69 -1.66 6.44
C GLY A 460 29.24 -1.39 7.85
N PRO A 461 28.76 -2.15 8.86
CA PRO A 461 29.25 -2.03 10.23
C PRO A 461 30.72 -2.44 10.36
N MET A 462 31.46 -1.74 11.22
CA MET A 462 32.84 -2.05 11.57
C MET A 462 33.05 -2.15 13.07
N VAL A 463 34.08 -2.91 13.48
CA VAL A 463 34.56 -2.90 14.86
C VAL A 463 34.96 -1.49 15.27
N GLY A 464 34.45 -1.04 16.42
CA GLY A 464 34.63 0.31 16.94
C GLY A 464 33.50 1.28 16.60
N ASP A 465 32.59 0.94 15.69
CA ASP A 465 31.40 1.76 15.45
C ASP A 465 30.51 1.79 16.69
N VAL A 466 29.97 2.97 16.99
CA VAL A 466 29.07 3.21 18.12
C VAL A 466 27.64 3.28 17.61
N LEU A 467 26.76 2.56 18.28
CA LEU A 467 25.31 2.57 18.07
C LEU A 467 24.61 3.14 19.30
N THR A 468 23.51 3.84 19.06
CA THR A 468 22.67 4.49 20.05
C THR A 468 21.25 3.95 20.01
N THR A 469 20.58 3.88 21.15
CA THR A 469 19.14 3.57 21.23
C THR A 469 18.24 4.75 20.84
N ARG A 470 18.80 5.95 20.69
CA ARG A 470 18.07 7.13 20.21
C ARG A 470 18.02 7.15 18.69
N ALA A 471 16.83 7.22 18.12
CA ALA A 471 16.69 7.43 16.69
C ALA A 471 17.26 8.82 16.33
N PRO A 472 17.98 8.93 15.20
CA PRO A 472 18.35 10.24 14.68
C PRO A 472 17.09 11.04 14.34
N ASP A 473 17.11 12.35 14.57
CA ASP A 473 16.05 13.26 14.16
C ASP A 473 15.84 13.11 12.64
N ARG A 474 14.59 12.91 12.22
CA ARG A 474 14.21 12.73 10.80
C ARG A 474 14.43 13.98 9.97
#